data_AF-A0A8T0N0C4-F1
#
_entry.id   AF-A0A8T0N0C4-F1
#
_cell.length_a   1.000
_cell.length_b   1.000
_cell.length_c   1.000
_cell.angle_alpha   90.00
_cell.angle_beta   90.00
_cell.angle_gamma   90.00
#
_symmetry.space_group_name_H-M   'P 1'
#
loop_
_entity.id
_entity.type
_entity.pdbx_description
1 polymer ?
#
loop_
_entity_poly.entity_id
_entity_poly.type
_entity_poly.pdbx_seq_one_letter_code
_entity_poly.pdbx_strand_id
1 'polypeptide(L)'
;VFAWRVLELKEQGVSEDYAMAVADFEYRKEKKAKKKAYKELKEIARNEGKEPPPDPYPSAIKEIQAEEKKYVMDRFYNPKIIEIANKMKEERDMLLRDRAASGQW
;
A
#
# COMPACT_ATOMS: atom_id res chain seq x y z
N VAL A 1 -5.38 10.41 13.19
CA VAL A 1 -6.32 10.08 14.29
C VAL A 1 -5.56 9.53 15.50
N PHE A 2 -4.87 8.38 15.40
CA PHE A 2 -4.10 7.80 16.52
C PHE A 2 -3.11 8.76 17.20
N ALA A 3 -2.16 9.36 16.45
CA ALA A 3 -1.14 10.23 17.05
C ALA A 3 -1.71 11.47 17.75
N TRP A 4 -2.76 12.06 17.18
CA TRP A 4 -3.48 13.17 17.79
C TRP A 4 -4.15 12.76 19.10
N ARG A 5 -4.73 11.56 19.16
CA ARG A 5 -5.34 11.03 20.38
C ARG A 5 -4.32 10.74 21.49
N VAL A 6 -3.14 10.25 21.13
CA VAL A 6 -2.02 10.09 22.08
C VAL A 6 -1.61 11.45 22.65
N LEU A 7 -1.51 12.48 21.80
CA LEU A 7 -1.14 13.82 22.22
C LEU A 7 -2.19 14.42 23.18
N GLU A 8 -3.48 14.30 22.85
CA GLU A 8 -4.59 14.74 23.72
C GLU A 8 -4.56 14.05 25.10
N LEU A 9 -4.31 12.74 25.13
CA LEU A 9 -4.21 11.98 26.39
C LEU A 9 -2.98 12.39 27.21
N LYS A 10 -1.84 12.66 26.55
CA LYS A 10 -0.63 13.18 27.21
C LYS A 10 -0.86 14.59 27.76
N GLU A 11 -1.61 15.45 27.06
CA GLU A 11 -2.01 16.78 27.56
C GLU A 11 -2.90 16.69 28.81
N GLN A 12 -3.69 15.62 28.93
CA GLN A 12 -4.49 15.31 30.13
C GLN A 12 -3.67 14.67 31.27
N GLY A 13 -2.36 14.53 31.11
CA GLY A 13 -1.45 13.99 32.13
C GLY A 13 -1.36 12.46 32.17
N VAL A 14 -1.86 11.76 31.14
CA VAL A 14 -1.74 10.30 31.02
C VAL A 14 -0.31 9.93 30.66
N SER A 15 0.22 8.85 31.27
CA SER A 15 1.54 8.33 30.91
C SER A 15 1.57 7.87 29.45
N GLU A 16 2.72 8.02 28.80
CA GLU A 16 2.85 7.76 27.37
C GLU A 16 2.47 6.33 26.98
N ASP A 17 2.91 5.33 27.74
CA ASP A 17 2.58 3.92 27.49
C ASP A 17 1.07 3.68 27.54
N TYR A 18 0.39 4.29 28.51
CA TYR A 18 -1.06 4.15 28.67
C TYR A 18 -1.81 4.93 27.60
N ALA A 19 -1.36 6.14 27.27
CA ALA A 19 -1.90 6.95 26.19
C ALA A 19 -1.82 6.23 24.83
N MET A 20 -0.68 5.60 24.53
CA MET A 20 -0.49 4.78 23.34
C MET A 20 -1.42 3.56 23.33
N ALA A 21 -1.54 2.84 24.44
CA ALA A 21 -2.39 1.65 24.54
C ALA A 21 -3.88 1.99 24.34
N VAL A 22 -4.38 3.05 24.99
CA VAL A 22 -5.77 3.51 24.86
C VAL A 22 -6.04 3.97 23.43
N ALA A 23 -5.16 4.79 22.86
CA ALA A 23 -5.32 5.28 21.50
C ALA A 23 -5.30 4.14 20.46
N ASP A 24 -4.50 3.09 20.66
CA ASP A 24 -4.42 1.95 19.73
C ASP A 24 -5.70 1.11 19.82
N PHE A 25 -6.20 0.89 21.04
CA PHE A 25 -7.48 0.23 21.25
C PHE A 25 -8.64 0.97 20.58
N GLU A 26 -8.74 2.28 20.80
CA GLU A 26 -9.75 3.15 20.18
C GLU A 26 -9.64 3.13 18.65
N TYR A 27 -8.43 3.31 18.11
CA TYR A 27 -8.18 3.30 16.68
C TYR A 27 -8.56 1.96 16.04
N ARG A 28 -8.21 0.82 16.65
CA ARG A 28 -8.58 -0.51 16.16
C ARG A 28 -10.09 -0.71 16.15
N LYS A 29 -10.78 -0.24 17.19
CA LYS A 29 -12.26 -0.31 17.28
C LYS A 29 -12.91 0.52 16.19
N GLU A 30 -12.49 1.77 16.02
CA GLU A 30 -12.98 2.67 14.97
C GLU A 30 -12.71 2.10 13.56
N LYS A 31 -11.49 1.61 13.32
CA LYS A 31 -11.10 0.99 12.05
C LYS A 31 -11.95 -0.23 11.71
N LYS A 32 -12.26 -1.09 12.70
CA LYS A 32 -13.16 -2.24 12.51
C LYS A 32 -14.57 -1.79 12.15
N ALA A 33 -15.13 -0.81 12.87
CA ALA A 33 -16.47 -0.30 12.62
C ALA A 33 -16.59 0.34 11.23
N LYS A 34 -15.65 1.23 10.86
CA LYS A 34 -15.60 1.87 9.53
C LYS A 34 -15.42 0.87 8.40
N LYS A 35 -14.60 -0.17 8.58
CA LYS A 35 -14.48 -1.25 7.59
C LYS A 35 -15.78 -2.02 7.40
N LYS A 36 -16.56 -2.26 8.47
CA LYS A 36 -17.86 -2.91 8.37
C LYS A 36 -18.86 -2.03 7.60
N ALA A 37 -18.98 -0.76 8.00
CA ALA A 37 -19.83 0.21 7.30
C ALA A 37 -19.45 0.35 5.81
N TYR A 38 -18.15 0.41 5.51
CA TYR A 38 -17.67 0.46 4.12
C TYR A 38 -18.08 -0.78 3.30
N LYS A 39 -18.03 -1.99 3.87
CA LYS A 39 -18.49 -3.20 3.18
C LYS A 39 -19.97 -3.13 2.83
N GLU A 40 -20.80 -2.67 3.77
CA GLU A 40 -22.24 -2.49 3.58
C GLU A 40 -22.53 -1.46 2.49
N LEU A 41 -21.88 -0.29 2.56
CA LEU A 41 -22.01 0.76 1.53
C LEU A 41 -21.55 0.28 0.15
N LYS A 42 -20.47 -0.50 0.09
CA LYS A 42 -19.96 -1.08 -1.16
C LYS A 42 -20.92 -2.11 -1.75
N GLU A 43 -21.66 -2.84 -0.92
CA GLU A 43 -22.68 -3.79 -1.38
C GLU A 43 -23.90 -3.07 -1.94
N ILE A 44 -24.39 -2.05 -1.21
CA ILE A 44 -25.48 -1.18 -1.68
C ILE A 44 -25.11 -0.51 -3.01
N ALA A 45 -23.93 0.11 -3.11
CA ALA A 45 -23.49 0.76 -4.34
C ALA A 45 -23.43 -0.21 -5.53
N ARG A 46 -22.95 -1.44 -5.31
CA ARG A 46 -22.94 -2.49 -6.34
C ARG A 46 -24.35 -2.87 -6.78
N ASN A 47 -25.29 -3.03 -5.86
CA ASN A 47 -26.69 -3.36 -6.17
C ASN A 47 -27.39 -2.21 -6.91
N GLU A 48 -27.03 -0.96 -6.60
CA GLU A 48 -27.56 0.23 -7.28
C GLU A 48 -26.86 0.53 -8.62
N GLY A 49 -25.80 -0.20 -8.97
CA GLY A 49 -24.98 0.09 -10.17
C GLY A 49 -24.16 1.37 -10.08
N LYS A 50 -23.95 1.91 -8.87
CA LYS A 50 -23.14 3.11 -8.62
C LYS A 50 -21.71 2.72 -8.25
N GLU A 51 -20.79 3.67 -8.42
CA GLU A 51 -19.42 3.49 -7.97
C GLU A 51 -19.38 3.44 -6.44
N PRO A 52 -18.68 2.46 -5.83
CA PRO A 52 -18.59 2.37 -4.39
C PRO A 52 -17.77 3.55 -3.82
N PRO A 53 -18.06 3.98 -2.58
CA PRO A 53 -17.29 5.03 -1.93
C PRO A 53 -15.80 4.65 -1.81
N PRO A 54 -14.90 5.62 -1.62
CA PRO A 54 -13.48 5.32 -1.39
C PRO A 54 -13.27 4.53 -0.09
N ASP A 55 -12.26 3.65 -0.08
CA ASP A 55 -11.91 2.85 1.10
C ASP A 55 -11.44 3.78 2.23
N PRO A 56 -12.06 3.75 3.43
CA PRO A 56 -11.74 4.68 4.51
C PRO A 56 -10.36 4.46 5.15
N TYR A 57 -9.74 3.29 4.93
CA TYR A 57 -8.36 3.00 5.37
C TYR A 57 -7.66 2.17 4.30
N PRO A 58 -7.22 2.80 3.19
CA PRO A 58 -6.46 2.09 2.17
C PRO A 58 -5.18 1.52 2.80
N SER A 59 -4.76 0.35 2.32
CA SER A 59 -3.44 -0.16 2.68
C SER A 59 -2.38 0.67 1.98
N ALA A 60 -1.21 0.86 2.60
CA ALA A 60 -0.08 1.54 1.96
C ALA A 60 0.24 0.97 0.56
N ILE A 61 0.13 -0.35 0.39
CA ILE A 61 0.29 -1.01 -0.91
C ILE A 61 -0.71 -0.49 -1.96
N LYS A 62 -1.97 -0.23 -1.58
CA LYS A 62 -3.00 0.27 -2.50
C LYS A 62 -2.79 1.74 -2.85
N GLU A 63 -2.24 2.53 -1.93
CA GLU A 63 -1.87 3.92 -2.18
C GLU A 63 -0.73 3.97 -3.23
N ILE A 64 0.33 3.19 -3.01
CA ILE A 64 1.44 3.04 -3.97
C ILE A 64 0.91 2.54 -5.33
N GLN A 65 0.05 1.52 -5.34
CA GLN A 65 -0.54 1.02 -6.58
C GLN A 65 -1.37 2.06 -7.31
N ALA A 66 -2.12 2.90 -6.59
CA ALA A 66 -2.90 3.99 -7.18
C ALA A 66 -1.99 5.05 -7.81
N GLU A 67 -0.88 5.39 -7.15
CA GLU A 67 0.13 6.31 -7.68
C GLU A 67 0.86 5.74 -8.90
N GLU A 68 1.22 4.44 -8.85
CA GLU A 68 1.93 3.75 -9.91
C GLU A 68 1.05 3.44 -11.13
N LYS A 69 -0.28 3.37 -10.96
CA LYS A 69 -1.24 2.97 -12.00
C LYS A 69 -1.03 3.72 -13.31
N LYS A 70 -0.71 5.02 -13.25
CA LYS A 70 -0.46 5.86 -14.43
C LYS A 70 0.76 5.43 -15.27
N TYR A 71 1.73 4.76 -14.65
CA TYR A 71 2.95 4.29 -15.30
C TYR A 71 2.87 2.82 -15.73
N VAL A 72 1.84 2.08 -15.31
CA VAL A 72 1.73 0.63 -15.61
C VAL A 72 1.69 0.39 -17.12
N MET A 73 0.92 1.18 -17.87
CA MET A 73 0.82 1.01 -19.31
C MET A 73 2.15 1.27 -20.02
N ASP A 74 2.87 2.31 -19.63
CA ASP A 74 4.15 2.64 -20.24
C ASP A 74 5.19 1.52 -20.04
N ARG A 75 5.17 0.80 -18.92
CA ARG A 75 6.09 -0.34 -18.70
C ARG A 75 5.96 -1.43 -19.76
N PHE A 76 4.76 -1.65 -20.27
CA PHE A 76 4.47 -2.73 -21.23
C PHE A 76 4.42 -2.27 -22.68
N TYR A 77 4.10 -1.00 -22.93
CA TYR A 77 3.85 -0.50 -24.29
C TYR A 77 4.83 0.58 -24.75
N ASN A 78 5.65 1.16 -23.87
CA ASN A 78 6.64 2.14 -24.28
C ASN A 78 7.86 1.43 -24.90
N PRO A 79 8.16 1.63 -26.20
CA PRO A 79 9.24 0.92 -26.87
C PRO A 79 10.61 1.20 -26.23
N LYS A 80 10.83 2.40 -25.68
CA LYS A 80 12.10 2.75 -25.00
C LYS A 80 12.28 1.96 -23.71
N ILE A 81 11.20 1.76 -22.95
CA ILE A 81 11.26 1.00 -21.69
C ILE A 81 11.48 -0.49 -21.98
N ILE A 82 10.82 -1.03 -23.00
CA ILE A 82 11.01 -2.41 -23.45
C ILE A 82 12.46 -2.63 -23.90
N GLU A 83 13.03 -1.70 -24.67
CA GLU A 83 14.41 -1.79 -25.12
C GLU A 83 15.39 -1.81 -23.94
N ILE A 84 15.19 -0.93 -22.95
CA ILE A 84 16.00 -0.91 -21.72
C ILE A 84 15.86 -2.24 -20.97
N ALA A 85 14.65 -2.74 -20.80
CA ALA A 85 14.41 -4.01 -20.10
C ALA A 85 15.08 -5.21 -20.81
N ASN A 86 15.07 -5.23 -22.14
CA ASN A 86 15.74 -6.25 -22.92
C ASN A 86 17.26 -6.19 -22.76
N LYS A 87 17.87 -4.99 -22.82
CA LYS A 87 19.30 -4.81 -22.58
C LYS A 87 19.72 -5.27 -21.18
N MET A 88 18.95 -4.92 -20.15
CA MET A 88 19.21 -5.38 -18.78
C MET A 88 19.12 -6.90 -18.64
N LYS A 89 18.22 -7.55 -19.40
CA LYS A 89 18.10 -9.00 -19.43
C LYS A 89 19.31 -9.65 -20.11
N GLU A 90 19.75 -9.11 -21.23
CA GLU A 90 20.94 -9.56 -21.95
C GLU A 90 22.21 -9.43 -21.09
N GLU A 91 22.39 -8.28 -20.42
CA GLU A 91 23.51 -8.06 -19.48
C GLU A 91 23.50 -9.06 -18.31
N ARG A 92 22.32 -9.33 -17.74
CA ARG A 92 22.17 -10.33 -16.68
C ARG A 92 22.51 -11.74 -17.16
N ASP A 93 22.06 -12.11 -18.36
CA ASP A 93 22.34 -13.42 -18.94
C ASP A 93 23.82 -13.58 -19.28
N MET A 94 24.49 -12.52 -19.74
CA MET A 94 25.95 -12.50 -19.94
C MET A 94 26.70 -12.65 -18.62
N LEU A 95 26.34 -11.89 -17.59
CA LEU A 95 26.95 -12.02 -16.25
C LEU A 95 26.79 -13.43 -15.66
N LEU A 96 25.63 -14.06 -15.85
CA LEU A 96 25.39 -15.42 -15.40
C LEU A 96 26.23 -16.45 -16.17
N ARG A 97 26.40 -16.26 -17.49
CA ARG A 97 27.29 -17.10 -18.32
C ARG A 97 28.75 -16.92 -17.94
N ASP A 98 29.19 -15.69 -17.71
CA ASP A 98 30.56 -15.39 -17.29
C ASP A 98 30.86 -15.97 -15.90
N ARG A 99 29.91 -15.87 -14.96
CA ARG A 99 30.03 -16.51 -13.64
C ARG A 99 30.07 -18.04 -13.73
N ALA A 100 29.25 -18.63 -14.61
CA ALA A 100 29.28 -20.07 -14.85
C ALA A 100 30.58 -20.52 -15.52
N ALA A 101 31.14 -19.70 -16.43
CA ALA A 101 32.40 -19.97 -17.11
C ALA A 101 33.64 -19.75 -16.22
N SER A 102 33.57 -18.83 -15.24
CA SER A 102 34.65 -18.56 -14.29
C SER A 102 34.72 -19.57 -13.12
N GLY A 103 33.78 -20.53 -13.07
CA GLY A 103 33.78 -21.59 -12.06
C GLY A 103 33.49 -21.14 -10.62
N GLN A 104 33.08 -19.88 -10.42
CA GLN A 104 32.68 -19.35 -9.11
C GLN A 104 31.21 -19.64 -8.84
N TRP A 105 30.95 -20.84 -8.32
CA TRP A 105 29.69 -21.19 -7.67
C TRP A 105 29.61 -20.54 -6.30
#